data_AF-A0ABD1SC04-F1
#
_entry.id   AF-A0ABD1SC04-F1
#
_cell.length_a   1.000
_cell.length_b   1.000
_cell.length_c   1.000
_cell.angle_alpha   90.00
_cell.angle_beta   90.00
_cell.angle_gamma   90.00
#
_symmetry.space_group_name_H-M   'P 1'
#
loop_
_entity.id
_entity.type
_entity.pdbx_description
1 polymer ?
#
loop_
_entity_poly.entity_id
_entity_poly.type
_entity_poly.pdbx_seq_one_letter_code
_entity_poly.pdbx_strand_id
1 'polypeptide(L)'
;MDPPTGVVNKISKMLNAYFWGDDSQPKHIHWKTWDLIFLPYSEGGIGCRSLKDMSMAFDCKLWWKFRKQESLWSWVMKGKYCRLIHANLITTSKTYVLEFRGNSNWKLDKLTSILPPKLVNEIKDIPVSNQADKLFWKLDKSGAFSVSSCAELFRHKSSS
;
A
#
# COMPACT_ATOMS: atom_id res chain seq x y z
N MET A 1 7.76 -2.95 -6.67
CA MET A 1 8.83 -3.09 -7.68
C MET A 1 9.56 -1.78 -7.69
N ASP A 2 10.88 -1.79 -7.45
CA ASP A 2 11.64 -0.56 -7.55
C ASP A 2 11.82 -0.16 -9.02
N PRO A 3 11.54 1.11 -9.37
CA PRO A 3 11.71 1.56 -10.74
C PRO A 3 13.19 1.51 -11.14
N PRO A 4 13.53 1.19 -12.40
CA PRO A 4 14.91 1.13 -12.84
C PRO A 4 15.64 2.45 -12.57
N THR A 5 16.81 2.37 -11.93
CA THR A 5 17.59 3.53 -11.49
C THR A 5 17.87 4.51 -12.64
N GLY A 6 18.10 4.01 -13.86
CA GLY A 6 18.30 4.85 -15.04
C GLY A 6 17.10 5.74 -15.38
N VAL A 7 15.87 5.23 -15.21
CA VAL A 7 14.63 6.00 -15.44
C VAL A 7 14.46 7.05 -14.35
N VAL A 8 14.66 6.67 -13.09
CA VAL A 8 14.60 7.60 -11.95
C VAL A 8 15.61 8.73 -12.13
N ASN A 9 16.86 8.40 -12.48
CA ASN A 9 17.91 9.40 -12.72
C ASN A 9 17.59 10.31 -13.90
N LYS A 10 16.99 9.79 -14.98
CA LYS A 10 16.58 10.60 -16.13
C LYS A 10 15.49 11.59 -15.75
N ILE A 11 14.47 11.15 -15.01
CA ILE A 11 13.38 12.02 -14.52
C ILE A 11 13.94 13.05 -13.54
N SER A 12 14.79 12.64 -12.60
CA SER A 12 15.44 13.55 -11.66
C SER A 12 16.27 14.61 -12.38
N LYS A 13 17.01 14.25 -13.44
CA LYS A 13 17.74 15.22 -14.28
C LYS A 13 16.80 16.21 -14.97
N MET A 14 15.70 15.75 -15.55
CA MET A 14 14.71 16.62 -16.20
C MET A 14 14.07 17.58 -15.21
N LEU A 15 13.70 17.10 -14.02
CA LEU A 15 13.14 17.93 -12.96
C LEU A 15 14.20 18.94 -12.45
N ASN A 16 15.45 18.52 -12.28
CA ASN A 16 16.55 19.40 -11.86
C ASN A 16 16.79 20.51 -12.89
N ALA A 17 16.79 20.18 -14.18
CA ALA A 17 16.87 21.14 -15.27
C ALA A 17 15.63 22.05 -15.34
N TYR A 18 14.44 21.57 -15.00
CA TYR A 18 13.24 22.39 -14.99
C TYR A 18 13.23 23.40 -13.84
N PHE A 19 13.60 22.98 -12.63
CA PHE A 19 13.58 23.85 -11.44
C PHE A 19 14.77 24.80 -11.36
N TRP A 20 15.92 24.39 -11.90
CA TRP A 20 17.19 25.12 -11.74
C TRP A 20 17.90 25.43 -13.06
N GLY A 21 17.31 25.07 -14.21
CA GLY A 21 17.84 25.42 -15.52
C GLY A 21 17.39 26.81 -15.92
N ASP A 22 18.36 27.66 -16.20
CA ASP A 22 18.20 28.97 -16.83
C ASP A 22 19.20 29.02 -17.98
N ASP A 23 18.76 29.43 -19.18
CA ASP A 23 19.61 29.52 -20.38
C ASP A 23 20.60 30.70 -20.32
N SER A 24 20.54 31.56 -19.29
CA SER A 24 21.20 32.86 -19.28
C SER A 24 22.54 32.97 -18.52
N GLN A 25 22.96 31.99 -17.70
CA GLN A 25 24.17 32.12 -16.84
C GLN A 25 25.01 30.83 -16.72
N PRO A 26 26.35 30.91 -16.75
CA PRO A 26 27.24 29.73 -16.82
C PRO A 26 27.55 29.03 -15.47
N LYS A 27 27.06 29.52 -14.33
CA LYS A 27 27.29 28.90 -13.01
C LYS A 27 26.00 28.86 -12.19
N HIS A 28 25.42 27.67 -12.06
CA HIS A 28 24.24 27.43 -11.23
C HIS A 28 24.63 27.16 -9.77
N ILE A 29 24.01 27.89 -8.85
CA ILE A 29 24.03 27.56 -7.42
C ILE A 29 22.86 26.60 -7.18
N HIS A 30 23.14 25.38 -6.74
CA HIS A 30 22.10 24.47 -6.26
C HIS A 30 21.70 24.89 -4.84
N TRP A 31 20.61 25.67 -4.71
CA TRP A 31 20.23 26.31 -3.45
C TRP A 31 19.72 25.33 -2.37
N LYS A 32 19.30 24.11 -2.74
CA LYS A 32 18.93 23.02 -1.82
C LYS A 32 19.24 21.65 -2.41
N THR A 33 19.62 20.71 -1.56
CA THR A 33 19.75 19.29 -1.92
C THR A 33 18.44 18.77 -2.52
N TRP A 34 18.51 17.95 -3.57
CA TRP A 34 17.36 17.40 -4.26
C TRP A 34 16.36 16.71 -3.31
N ASP A 35 16.87 16.11 -2.23
CA ASP A 35 16.07 15.46 -1.18
C ASP A 35 15.23 16.43 -0.33
N LEU A 36 15.68 17.68 -0.18
CA LEU A 36 14.98 18.70 0.60
C LEU A 36 13.79 19.29 -0.17
N ILE A 37 13.79 19.21 -1.51
CA ILE A 37 12.68 19.69 -2.35
C ILE A 37 11.43 18.85 -2.11
N PHE A 38 11.61 17.55 -1.85
CA PHE A 38 10.52 16.61 -1.63
C PHE A 38 9.91 16.66 -0.23
N LEU A 39 10.40 17.54 0.63
CA LEU A 39 9.80 17.77 1.93
C LEU A 39 8.50 18.59 1.81
N PRO A 40 7.53 18.41 2.73
CA PRO A 40 6.38 19.30 2.84
C PRO A 40 6.78 20.77 3.00
N TYR A 41 5.89 21.69 2.64
CA TYR A 41 6.08 23.13 2.86
C TYR A 41 6.40 23.46 4.33
N SER A 42 5.76 22.76 5.28
CA SER A 42 6.00 22.93 6.72
C SER A 42 7.42 22.52 7.16
N GLU A 43 8.10 21.69 6.38
CA GLU A 43 9.46 21.20 6.63
C GLU A 43 10.49 21.90 5.71
N GLY A 44 10.07 22.99 5.03
CA GLY A 44 10.95 23.80 4.20
C GLY A 44 11.21 23.27 2.79
N GLY A 45 10.44 22.27 2.33
CA GLY A 45 10.45 21.81 0.93
C GLY A 45 9.35 22.48 0.08
N ILE A 46 9.19 21.98 -1.15
CA ILE A 46 8.20 22.52 -2.13
C ILE A 46 6.88 21.73 -2.06
N GLY A 47 6.77 20.75 -1.16
CA GLY A 47 5.59 19.89 -1.06
C GLY A 47 5.43 18.89 -2.20
N CYS A 48 6.45 18.73 -3.05
CA CYS A 48 6.52 17.64 -4.01
C CYS A 48 6.79 16.32 -3.28
N ARG A 49 6.21 15.21 -3.75
CA ARG A 49 6.49 13.89 -3.16
C ARG A 49 7.68 13.25 -3.86
N SER A 50 8.50 12.49 -3.12
CA SER A 50 9.63 11.78 -3.74
C SER A 50 9.12 10.74 -4.74
N LEU A 51 9.89 10.52 -5.82
CA LEU A 51 9.56 9.50 -6.83
C LEU A 51 9.52 8.10 -6.23
N LYS A 52 10.35 7.84 -5.22
CA LYS A 52 10.40 6.56 -4.51
C LYS A 52 9.10 6.30 -3.75
N ASP A 53 8.66 7.26 -2.93
CA ASP A 53 7.42 7.13 -2.14
C ASP A 53 6.20 7.01 -3.05
N MET A 54 6.20 7.76 -4.16
CA MET A 54 5.15 7.68 -5.17
C MET A 54 5.12 6.32 -5.87
N SER A 55 6.29 5.76 -6.23
CA SER A 55 6.36 4.43 -6.83
C SER A 55 5.77 3.37 -5.89
N MET A 56 6.14 3.39 -4.62
CA MET A 56 5.61 2.48 -3.61
C MET A 56 4.09 2.66 -3.42
N ALA A 57 3.60 3.91 -3.40
CA ALA A 57 2.18 4.17 -3.31
C ALA A 57 1.41 3.72 -4.55
N PHE A 58 2.00 3.79 -5.74
CA PHE A 58 1.41 3.25 -6.96
C PHE A 58 1.36 1.72 -6.95
N ASP A 59 2.38 1.05 -6.42
CA ASP A 59 2.34 -0.40 -6.20
C ASP A 59 1.17 -0.78 -5.28
N CYS A 60 0.99 -0.06 -4.17
CA CYS A 60 -0.16 -0.27 -3.30
C CYS A 60 -1.49 0.01 -3.99
N LYS A 61 -1.56 1.02 -4.86
CA LYS A 61 -2.76 1.30 -5.67
C LYS A 61 -3.08 0.16 -6.62
N LEU A 62 -2.08 -0.39 -7.28
CA LEU A 62 -2.23 -1.55 -8.16
C LEU A 62 -2.72 -2.77 -7.38
N TRP A 63 -2.12 -3.02 -6.21
CA TRP A 63 -2.55 -4.10 -5.32
C TRP A 63 -3.99 -3.92 -4.80
N TRP A 64 -4.36 -2.70 -4.46
CA TRP A 64 -5.72 -2.37 -4.04
C TRP A 64 -6.72 -2.61 -5.17
N LYS A 65 -6.42 -2.15 -6.39
CA LYS A 65 -7.25 -2.40 -7.58
C LYS A 65 -7.35 -3.89 -7.89
N PHE A 66 -6.24 -4.61 -7.79
CA PHE A 66 -6.19 -6.05 -8.00
C PHE A 66 -7.18 -6.81 -7.10
N ARG A 67 -7.29 -6.42 -5.82
CA ARG A 67 -8.20 -7.07 -4.88
C ARG A 67 -9.63 -6.55 -4.89
N LYS A 68 -9.84 -5.26 -5.20
CA LYS A 68 -11.18 -4.62 -5.12
C LYS A 68 -11.96 -4.66 -6.43
N GLN A 69 -11.28 -4.70 -7.57
CA GLN A 69 -11.91 -4.55 -8.89
C GLN A 69 -11.76 -5.82 -9.73
N GLU A 70 -12.86 -6.26 -10.34
CA GLU A 70 -12.88 -7.28 -11.38
C GLU A 70 -12.69 -6.60 -12.75
N SER A 71 -11.46 -6.21 -13.06
CA SER A 71 -11.09 -5.68 -14.39
C SER A 71 -10.34 -6.74 -15.20
N LEU A 72 -10.25 -6.55 -16.52
CA LEU A 72 -9.46 -7.43 -17.40
C LEU A 72 -8.00 -7.57 -16.90
N TRP A 73 -7.39 -6.47 -16.48
CA TRP A 73 -6.05 -6.49 -15.88
C TRP A 73 -6.01 -7.35 -14.61
N SER A 74 -7.00 -7.22 -13.72
CA SER A 74 -7.10 -8.04 -12.51
C SER A 74 -7.23 -9.54 -12.85
N TRP A 75 -8.06 -9.87 -13.84
CA TRP A 75 -8.21 -11.25 -14.32
C TRP A 75 -6.93 -11.84 -14.89
N VAL A 76 -6.23 -11.08 -15.74
CA VAL A 76 -4.92 -11.49 -16.29
C VAL A 76 -3.91 -11.68 -15.17
N MET A 77 -3.84 -10.77 -14.22
CA MET A 77 -2.93 -10.87 -13.07
C MET A 77 -3.26 -12.06 -12.17
N LYS A 78 -4.54 -12.33 -11.90
CA LYS A 78 -4.99 -13.53 -11.15
C LYS A 78 -4.62 -14.81 -11.91
N GLY A 79 -4.86 -14.84 -13.22
CA GLY A 79 -4.50 -15.97 -14.08
C GLY A 79 -2.99 -16.23 -14.13
N LYS A 80 -2.18 -15.18 -14.20
CA LYS A 80 -0.72 -15.30 -14.31
C LYS A 80 -0.04 -15.62 -12.98
N TYR A 81 -0.45 -14.95 -11.91
CA TYR A 81 0.26 -15.01 -10.62
C TYR A 81 -0.49 -15.81 -9.56
N CYS A 82 -1.82 -15.77 -9.50
CA CYS A 82 -2.58 -16.48 -8.47
C CYS A 82 -2.85 -17.96 -8.79
N ARG A 83 -2.67 -18.40 -10.04
CA ARG A 83 -2.62 -19.85 -10.35
C ARG A 83 -1.46 -20.56 -9.64
N LEU A 84 -0.35 -19.85 -9.40
CA LEU A 84 0.84 -20.39 -8.72
C LEU A 84 0.80 -20.21 -7.19
N ILE A 85 0.08 -19.20 -6.70
CA ILE A 85 -0.05 -18.93 -5.24
C ILE A 85 -0.92 -19.99 -4.55
N HIS A 86 -1.74 -20.76 -5.29
CA HIS A 86 -2.51 -21.87 -4.75
C HIS A 86 -1.69 -23.14 -4.42
N ALA A 87 -0.40 -23.20 -4.76
CA ALA A 87 0.34 -24.44 -4.60
C ALA A 87 1.03 -24.62 -3.23
N ASN A 88 1.41 -23.56 -2.50
CA ASN A 88 2.32 -23.75 -1.35
C ASN A 88 2.17 -22.79 -0.15
N LEU A 89 1.07 -22.05 -0.01
CA LEU A 89 0.77 -21.40 1.28
C LEU A 89 -0.60 -21.85 1.74
N ILE A 90 -0.56 -22.67 2.80
CA ILE A 90 -1.66 -23.29 3.54
C ILE A 90 -2.33 -24.48 2.83
N THR A 91 -1.65 -25.63 2.85
CA THR A 91 -2.33 -26.93 3.00
C THR A 91 -2.96 -26.96 4.39
N THR A 92 -4.14 -26.39 4.52
CA THR A 92 -5.20 -26.93 5.36
C THR A 92 -6.50 -26.65 4.60
N SER A 93 -7.37 -27.66 4.55
CA SER A 93 -8.74 -27.60 4.03
C SER A 93 -9.28 -26.18 3.94
N LYS A 94 -9.70 -25.71 2.75
CA LYS A 94 -10.33 -24.39 2.53
C LYS A 94 -11.39 -24.11 3.62
N THR A 95 -10.98 -23.51 4.73
CA THR A 95 -11.85 -23.28 5.88
C THR A 95 -12.23 -21.82 5.80
N TYR A 96 -13.48 -21.55 5.44
CA TYR A 96 -13.94 -20.18 5.32
C TYR A 96 -14.15 -19.60 6.72
N VAL A 97 -13.83 -18.31 6.93
CA VAL A 97 -14.16 -17.59 8.19
C VAL A 97 -15.67 -17.71 8.52
N LEU A 98 -16.49 -17.83 7.48
CA LEU A 98 -17.93 -18.15 7.53
C LEU A 98 -18.25 -19.40 8.37
N GLU A 99 -17.36 -20.39 8.42
CA GLU A 99 -17.56 -21.63 9.17
C GLU A 99 -17.33 -21.48 10.68
N PHE A 100 -16.57 -20.44 11.06
CA PHE A 100 -16.23 -20.07 12.43
C PHE A 100 -17.22 -19.05 13.02
N ARG A 101 -18.13 -18.51 12.21
CA ARG A 101 -19.18 -17.59 12.66
C ARG A 101 -20.56 -18.25 12.61
N GLY A 102 -21.40 -17.95 13.60
CA GLY A 102 -22.84 -18.19 13.60
C GLY A 102 -23.61 -16.95 13.16
N ASN A 103 -24.94 -16.96 13.31
CA ASN A 103 -25.81 -15.88 12.84
C ASN A 103 -25.52 -14.52 13.49
N SER A 104 -24.95 -14.48 14.70
CA SER A 104 -24.58 -13.23 15.38
C SER A 104 -23.37 -13.37 16.32
N ASN A 105 -22.79 -14.56 16.47
CA ASN A 105 -21.72 -14.85 17.44
C ASN A 105 -20.64 -15.76 16.82
N TRP A 106 -19.43 -15.70 17.36
CA TRP A 106 -18.35 -16.62 17.01
C TRP A 106 -18.58 -18.03 17.58
N LYS A 107 -18.22 -19.07 16.84
CA LYS A 107 -18.23 -20.46 17.32
C LYS A 107 -16.94 -20.73 18.10
N LEU A 108 -16.96 -20.40 19.39
CA LEU A 108 -15.79 -20.45 20.27
C LEU A 108 -15.18 -21.85 20.37
N ASP A 109 -15.99 -22.91 20.30
CA ASP A 109 -15.50 -24.30 20.33
C ASP A 109 -14.59 -24.62 19.13
N LYS A 110 -14.97 -24.13 17.94
CA LYS A 110 -14.16 -24.25 16.71
C LYS A 110 -12.94 -23.34 16.70
N LEU A 111 -13.03 -22.16 17.32
CA LEU A 111 -11.90 -21.23 17.41
C LEU A 111 -10.83 -21.75 18.38
N THR A 112 -11.25 -22.29 19.52
CA THR A 112 -10.34 -22.81 20.55
C THR A 112 -9.63 -24.10 20.11
N SER A 113 -10.24 -24.87 19.21
CA SER A 113 -9.60 -26.08 18.66
C SER A 113 -8.51 -25.79 17.63
N ILE A 114 -8.48 -24.58 17.06
CA ILE A 114 -7.58 -24.23 15.95
C ILE A 114 -6.63 -23.07 16.31
N LEU A 115 -7.06 -22.10 17.12
CA LEU A 115 -6.29 -20.90 17.47
C LEU A 115 -5.80 -20.92 18.93
N PRO A 116 -4.61 -20.35 19.20
CA PRO A 116 -4.14 -20.12 20.57
C PRO A 116 -5.12 -19.32 21.43
N PRO A 117 -5.20 -19.58 22.75
CA PRO A 117 -6.16 -18.94 23.67
C PRO A 117 -6.11 -17.40 23.68
N LYS A 118 -4.92 -16.83 23.45
CA LYS A 118 -4.72 -15.38 23.35
C LYS A 118 -5.53 -14.79 22.18
N LEU A 119 -5.45 -15.41 21.00
CA LEU A 119 -6.17 -14.94 19.81
C LEU A 119 -7.67 -15.16 19.93
N VAL A 120 -8.10 -16.25 20.58
CA VAL A 120 -9.52 -16.49 20.86
C VAL A 120 -10.11 -15.38 21.72
N ASN A 121 -9.36 -14.93 22.74
CA ASN A 121 -9.77 -13.83 23.61
C ASN A 121 -9.82 -12.47 22.89
N GLU A 122 -8.98 -12.23 21.89
CA GLU A 122 -9.03 -11.02 21.08
C GLU A 122 -10.18 -11.05 20.06
N ILE A 123 -10.46 -12.22 19.48
CA ILE A 123 -11.48 -12.38 18.43
C ILE A 123 -12.91 -12.40 18.99
N LYS A 124 -13.12 -12.96 20.20
CA LYS A 124 -14.47 -13.09 20.79
C LYS A 124 -15.21 -11.76 20.90
N ASP A 125 -14.47 -10.67 21.13
CA ASP A 125 -15.01 -9.33 21.34
C ASP A 125 -15.30 -8.59 20.01
N ILE A 126 -14.91 -9.17 18.87
CA ILE A 126 -15.14 -8.57 17.55
C ILE A 126 -16.60 -8.87 17.13
N PRO A 127 -17.43 -7.85 16.85
CA PRO A 127 -18.81 -8.07 16.44
C PRO A 127 -18.88 -8.77 15.08
N VAL A 128 -19.63 -9.88 15.01
CA VAL A 128 -19.83 -10.65 13.78
C VAL A 128 -20.84 -9.92 12.89
N SER A 129 -20.35 -9.23 11.88
CA SER A 129 -21.20 -8.64 10.85
C SER A 129 -21.58 -9.66 9.79
N ASN A 130 -22.85 -9.65 9.37
CA ASN A 130 -23.32 -10.48 8.26
C ASN A 130 -23.06 -9.84 6.88
N GLN A 131 -22.39 -8.69 6.86
CA GLN A 131 -21.97 -8.05 5.61
C GLN A 131 -20.84 -8.84 4.94
N ALA A 132 -20.77 -8.75 3.62
CA ALA A 132 -19.65 -9.28 2.87
C ALA A 132 -18.35 -8.57 3.26
N ASP A 133 -17.23 -9.30 3.25
CA ASP A 133 -15.92 -8.74 3.55
C ASP A 133 -15.61 -7.59 2.57
N LYS A 134 -15.19 -6.46 3.12
CA LYS A 134 -14.77 -5.28 2.36
C LYS A 134 -13.35 -4.92 2.74
N LEU A 135 -12.53 -4.64 1.73
CA LEU A 135 -11.22 -4.03 1.95
C LEU A 135 -11.40 -2.65 2.58
N PHE A 136 -10.72 -2.42 3.70
CA PHE A 136 -10.74 -1.18 4.45
C PHE A 136 -9.34 -0.57 4.54
N TRP A 137 -9.19 0.67 4.06
CA TRP A 137 -7.93 1.41 4.13
C TRP A 137 -7.87 2.21 5.44
N LYS A 138 -7.06 1.75 6.40
CA LYS A 138 -7.02 2.30 7.77
C LYS A 138 -6.64 3.79 7.85
N LEU A 139 -5.89 4.31 6.89
CA LEU A 139 -5.37 5.68 6.94
C LEU A 139 -6.39 6.73 6.49
N ASP A 140 -7.53 6.31 5.98
CA ASP A 140 -8.59 7.21 5.52
C ASP A 140 -9.89 6.94 6.26
N LYS A 141 -10.58 8.00 6.70
CA LYS A 141 -11.83 7.90 7.47
C LYS A 141 -12.96 7.26 6.68
N SER A 142 -12.93 7.35 5.35
CA SER A 142 -13.90 6.67 4.47
C SER A 142 -13.57 5.20 4.21
N GLY A 143 -12.37 4.75 4.63
CA GLY A 143 -11.85 3.42 4.29
C GLY A 143 -11.43 3.27 2.83
N ALA A 144 -11.46 4.35 2.04
CA ALA A 144 -11.04 4.35 0.65
C ALA A 144 -9.52 4.51 0.54
N PHE A 145 -8.91 3.73 -0.37
CA PHE A 145 -7.50 3.88 -0.67
C PHE A 145 -7.24 5.19 -1.43
N SER A 146 -6.25 5.95 -0.97
CA SER A 146 -5.70 7.09 -1.70
C SER A 146 -4.18 6.97 -1.82
N VAL A 147 -3.65 7.37 -2.98
CA VAL A 147 -2.20 7.40 -3.22
C VAL A 147 -1.52 8.37 -2.27
N SER A 148 -2.21 9.47 -1.93
CA SER A 148 -1.72 10.50 -1.02
C SER A 148 -1.49 9.96 0.40
N SER A 149 -2.47 9.31 1.01
CA SER A 149 -2.30 8.74 2.36
C SER A 149 -1.25 7.61 2.38
N CYS A 150 -1.18 6.81 1.31
CA CYS A 150 -0.20 5.73 1.21
C CYS A 150 1.24 6.23 1.07
N ALA A 151 1.49 7.24 0.22
CA ALA A 151 2.83 7.80 0.07
C ALA A 151 3.31 8.52 1.35
N GLU A 152 2.39 9.10 2.13
CA GLU A 152 2.73 9.69 3.42
C GLU A 152 3.16 8.64 4.45
N LEU A 153 2.51 7.47 4.46
CA LEU A 153 2.94 6.34 5.30
C LEU A 153 4.36 5.88 4.96
N PHE A 154 4.75 5.83 3.69
CA PHE A 154 6.10 5.43 3.30
C PHE A 154 7.16 6.46 3.70
N ARG A 155 6.82 7.74 3.63
CA ARG A 155 7.68 8.82 4.14
C ARG A 155 7.96 8.67 5.64
N HIS A 156 6.92 8.43 6.46
CA HIS A 156 7.13 8.26 7.90
C HIS A 156 7.98 7.04 8.25
N LYS A 157 7.96 5.99 7.44
CA LYS A 157 8.80 4.80 7.62
C LYS A 157 10.27 4.99 7.23
N SER A 158 10.59 5.97 6.38
CA SER A 158 11.98 6.23 5.98
C SER A 158 12.70 7.20 6.92
N SER A 159 11.96 7.88 7.81
CA SER A 159 12.50 8.80 8.81
C SER A 159 12.68 8.19 10.22
N SER A 160 12.38 6.89 10.41
CA SER A 160 12.58 6.13 11.66
C SER A 160 13.62 5.04 11.46
#